data_AF-A0A935FSE0-F1
#
_entry.id   AF-A0A935FSE0-F1
#
_cell.length_a   1.000
_cell.length_b   1.000
_cell.length_c   1.000
_cell.angle_alpha   90.00
_cell.angle_beta   90.00
_cell.angle_gamma   90.00
#
_symmetry.space_group_name_H-M   'P 1'
#
loop_
_entity.id
_entity.type
_entity.pdbx_description
1 polymer ?
#
loop_
_entity_poly.entity_id
_entity_poly.type
_entity_poly.pdbx_seq_one_letter_code
_entity_poly.pdbx_strand_id
1 'polypeptide(L)' 'MNNSADVIMTGSAMENRLGVSVRSAGDVNGDGYSDVIIGADRNYSSWTGGANIYFGGSSMNNTVDVI' A
#
# COMPACT_ATOMS: atom_id res chain seq x y z
N MET A 1 -0.99 -1.99 -24.27
CA MET A 1 -0.79 -2.54 -22.91
C MET A 1 0.52 -3.30 -22.91
N ASN A 2 1.46 -2.92 -22.07
CA ASN A 2 2.66 -3.71 -21.78
C ASN A 2 2.31 -4.66 -20.62
N ASN A 3 2.98 -5.80 -20.53
CA ASN A 3 2.82 -6.73 -19.40
C ASN A 3 3.78 -6.38 -18.25
N SER A 4 4.14 -5.11 -18.13
CA SER A 4 5.02 -4.60 -17.08
C SER A 4 4.16 -3.86 -16.07
N ALA A 5 4.36 -4.15 -14.79
CA ALA A 5 3.75 -3.34 -13.75
C ALA A 5 4.33 -1.93 -13.77
N ASP A 6 3.50 -0.92 -13.55
CA ASP A 6 3.94 0.46 -13.40
C ASP A 6 4.55 0.70 -12.01
N VAL A 7 3.95 0.10 -10.97
CA VAL A 7 4.43 0.16 -9.58
C VAL A 7 4.30 -1.22 -8.93
N ILE A 8 5.32 -1.62 -8.17
CA ILE A 8 5.34 -2.86 -7.38
C ILE A 8 5.53 -2.48 -5.92
N MET A 9 4.56 -2.84 -5.08
CA MET A 9 4.60 -2.64 -3.63
C MET A 9 4.94 -3.96 -2.94
N THR A 10 5.88 -3.93 -2.00
CA THR A 10 6.40 -5.12 -1.31
C THR A 10 6.27 -4.96 0.20
N GLY A 11 5.93 -6.06 0.88
CA GLY A 11 5.91 -6.10 2.35
C GLY A 11 7.31 -5.90 2.95
N SER A 12 7.37 -5.37 4.17
CA SER A 12 8.63 -5.06 4.88
C SER A 12 9.37 -6.29 5.39
N ALA A 13 8.69 -7.42 5.57
CA ALA A 13 9.28 -8.69 6.00
C ALA A 13 8.57 -9.90 5.40
N MET A 14 9.24 -11.06 5.47
CA MET A 14 8.64 -12.35 5.13
C MET A 14 7.39 -12.59 5.99
N GLU A 15 6.39 -13.25 5.42
CA GLU A 15 5.12 -13.61 6.08
C GLU A 15 4.20 -12.44 6.46
N ASN A 16 4.57 -11.17 6.24
CA ASN A 16 3.67 -10.04 6.54
C ASN A 16 2.37 -10.06 5.73
N ARG A 17 2.37 -10.78 4.60
CA ARG A 17 1.21 -10.95 3.70
C ARG A 17 0.59 -9.60 3.31
N LEU A 18 1.44 -8.64 2.95
CA LEU A 18 0.98 -7.41 2.31
C LEU A 18 0.21 -7.74 1.02
N GLY A 19 -0.91 -7.06 0.79
CA GLY A 19 -1.73 -7.25 -0.40
C GLY A 19 -2.87 -8.26 -0.23
N VAL A 20 -3.13 -8.72 1.01
CA VAL A 20 -4.32 -9.55 1.30
C VAL A 20 -5.64 -8.80 1.10
N SER A 21 -5.61 -7.47 1.21
CA SER A 21 -6.71 -6.59 0.86
C SER A 21 -6.17 -5.27 0.31
N VAL A 22 -6.86 -4.73 -0.70
CA VAL A 22 -6.50 -3.47 -1.35
C VAL A 22 -7.77 -2.67 -1.56
N ARG A 23 -7.72 -1.36 -1.29
CA ARG A 23 -8.82 -0.42 -1.58
C ARG A 23 -8.26 0.96 -1.89
N SER A 24 -9.04 1.79 -2.60
CA SER A 24 -8.80 3.24 -2.58
C SER A 24 -9.05 3.77 -1.16
N ALA A 25 -8.14 4.64 -0.70
CA ALA A 25 -8.27 5.34 0.57
C ALA A 25 -8.96 6.72 0.42
N GLY A 26 -9.31 7.12 -0.81
CA GLY A 26 -9.62 8.51 -1.12
C GLY A 26 -8.35 9.37 -1.18
N ASP A 27 -8.50 10.68 -1.26
CA ASP A 27 -7.39 11.63 -1.20
C ASP A 27 -7.15 12.02 0.27
N VAL A 28 -6.21 11.34 0.94
CA VAL A 28 -5.94 11.48 2.38
C VAL A 28 -5.04 12.69 2.64
N ASN A 29 -4.14 13.01 1.72
CA ASN A 29 -3.19 14.12 1.88
C ASN A 29 -3.67 15.45 1.26
N GLY A 30 -4.76 15.44 0.49
CA GLY A 30 -5.38 16.62 -0.11
C GLY A 30 -4.69 17.09 -1.40
N ASP A 31 -3.97 16.22 -2.10
CA ASP A 31 -3.19 16.57 -3.29
C ASP A 31 -3.98 16.47 -4.62
N GLY A 32 -5.24 16.03 -4.55
CA GLY A 32 -6.12 15.87 -5.70
C GLY A 32 -6.04 14.49 -6.36
N TYR A 33 -5.22 13.56 -5.85
CA TYR A 33 -5.12 12.19 -6.31
C TYR A 33 -5.68 11.23 -5.26
N SER A 34 -6.29 10.13 -5.71
CA SER A 34 -6.72 9.09 -4.77
C SER A 34 -5.53 8.24 -4.34
N ASP A 35 -5.44 8.02 -3.04
CA ASP A 35 -4.47 7.18 -2.38
C ASP A 35 -4.94 5.72 -2.33
N VAL A 36 -4.02 4.84 -1.94
CA VAL A 36 -4.26 3.40 -1.82
C VAL A 36 -3.96 2.94 -0.40
N ILE A 37 -4.88 2.17 0.17
CA ILE A 37 -4.66 1.45 1.42
C ILE A 37 -4.51 -0.05 1.15
N ILE A 38 -3.46 -0.64 1.72
CA ILE A 38 -3.13 -2.06 1.56
C ILE A 38 -3.02 -2.72 2.93
N GLY A 39 -3.80 -3.78 3.12
CA GLY A 39 -3.74 -4.60 4.31
C GLY A 39 -2.59 -5.61 4.27
N ALA A 40 -1.99 -5.83 5.44
CA ALA A 40 -1.07 -6.92 5.74
C ALA A 40 -1.59 -7.63 6.99
N ASP A 41 -2.18 -8.83 6.88
CA ASP A 41 -2.82 -9.50 8.02
C ASP A 41 -1.83 -10.07 9.04
N ARG A 42 -0.52 -9.93 8.78
CA ARG A 42 0.55 -10.45 9.62
C ARG A 42 1.73 -9.47 9.76
N ASN A 43 1.45 -8.17 9.70
CA ASN A 43 2.49 -7.13 9.61
C ASN A 43 3.41 -7.03 10.83
N TYR A 44 2.94 -7.43 12.02
CA TYR A 44 3.69 -7.36 13.27
C TYR A 44 3.72 -8.70 14.03
N SER A 45 4.39 -8.70 15.18
CA SER A 45 4.47 -9.86 16.07
C SER A 45 3.08 -10.39 16.45
N SER A 46 3.02 -11.69 16.73
CA SER A 46 1.79 -12.40 17.08
C SER A 46 0.68 -12.34 16.02
N TRP A 47 1.05 -12.20 14.74
CA TRP A 47 0.11 -12.11 13.61
C TRP A 47 -0.81 -10.89 13.67
N THR A 48 -0.35 -9.82 14.30
CA THR A 48 -1.11 -8.57 14.34
C THR A 48 -1.08 -7.94 12.95
N GLY A 49 -2.26 -7.59 12.43
CA GLY A 49 -2.38 -6.95 11.13
C GLY A 49 -1.87 -5.50 11.13
N GLY A 50 -1.62 -4.98 9.93
CA GLY A 50 -1.31 -3.57 9.67
C GLY A 50 -1.99 -3.10 8.40
N ALA A 51 -2.12 -1.78 8.26
CA ALA A 51 -2.71 -1.15 7.09
C ALA A 51 -1.81 0.01 6.65
N ASN A 52 -1.25 -0.12 5.46
CA ASN A 52 -0.31 0.83 4.91
C ASN A 52 -1.03 1.74 3.91
N ILE A 53 -0.88 3.07 4.03
CA ILE A 53 -1.36 4.02 3.01
C ILE A 53 -0.19 4.46 2.15
N TYR A 54 -0.41 4.44 0.85
CA TYR A 54 0.49 4.95 -0.19
C TYR A 54 -0.21 6.11 -0.85
N PHE A 55 0.42 7.29 -0.81
CA PHE A 55 -0.12 8.46 -1.46
C PHE A 55 -0.11 8.30 -2.98
N GLY A 56 -1.21 8.72 -3.59
CA GLY A 56 -1.36 8.86 -5.02
C GLY A 56 -0.52 10.01 -5.54
N GLY A 57 -0.61 10.23 -6.85
CA GLY A 57 0.05 11.35 -7.49
C GLY A 57 0.14 11.17 -8.99
N SER A 58 0.62 12.22 -9.66
CA SER A 58 0.95 12.16 -11.10
C SER A 58 1.94 11.03 -11.44
N SER A 59 2.75 10.63 -10.47
CA SER A 59 3.57 9.42 -10.52
C SER A 59 3.59 8.80 -9.13
N MET A 60 2.83 7.71 -8.95
CA MET A 60 2.81 6.96 -7.71
C MET A 60 4.16 6.26 -7.50
N ASN A 61 4.61 6.17 -6.26
CA ASN A 61 5.78 5.40 -5.87
C ASN A 61 5.39 4.23 -4.93
N ASN A 62 6.36 3.42 -4.51
CA ASN A 62 6.13 2.25 -3.66
C ASN A 62 6.60 2.42 -2.20
N THR A 63 6.81 3.67 -1.78
CA THR A 63 7.13 4.00 -0.38
C THR A 63 5.83 4.10 0.41
N VAL A 64 5.80 3.51 1.60
CA VAL A 64 4.67 3.69 2.51
C VAL A 64 4.71 5.07 3.14
N ASP A 65 3.58 5.78 3.13
CA ASP A 65 3.47 7.13 3.69
C ASP A 65 2.82 7.11 5.09
N VAL A 66 1.90 6.18 5.35
CA VAL A 66 1.25 6.00 6.66
C VAL A 66 1.23 4.51 7.05
N ILE A 67 1.55 4.23 8.32
CA ILE A 67 1.65 2.89 8.93
C ILE A 67 0.71 2.80 10.14
#